data_AF-A0AAW9ED72-F1
#
_entry.id   AF-A0AAW9ED72-F1
#
_cell.length_a   1.000
_cell.length_b   1.000
_cell.length_c   1.000
_cell.angle_alpha   90.00
_cell.angle_beta   90.00
_cell.angle_gamma   90.00
#
_symmetry.space_group_name_H-M   'P 1'
#
loop_
_entity.id
_entity.type
_entity.pdbx_description
1 polymer ?
#
loop_
_entity_poly.entity_id
_entity_poly.type
_entity_poly.pdbx_seq_one_letter_code
_entity_poly.pdbx_strand_id
1 'polypeptide(L)'
;VILSENIHVWLADTQSKAQRQYWLEALQQIKTLSPKTVIPGHYVPKSNYDMRSVDFTMNYLKEAETKLAETQNSEQFIACLLYT
;
A
#
# COMPACT_ATOMS: atom_id res chain seq x y z
N VAL A 1 -3.28 -1.98 -10.27
CA VAL A 1 -4.25 -2.26 -9.19
C VAL A 1 -3.84 -1.46 -7.97
N ILE A 2 -4.76 -0.79 -7.26
CA ILE A 2 -4.41 0.14 -6.16
C ILE A 2 -4.75 -0.36 -4.74
N LEU A 3 -5.34 -1.56 -4.60
CA LEU A 3 -5.70 -2.13 -3.31
C LEU A 3 -5.08 -3.51 -3.14
N SER A 4 -4.41 -3.69 -2.01
CA SER A 4 -3.84 -4.96 -1.56
C SER A 4 -4.28 -5.27 -0.12
N GLU A 5 -4.25 -6.54 0.30
CA GLU A 5 -4.48 -6.94 1.69
C GLU A 5 -3.56 -8.10 2.08
N ASN A 6 -2.79 -7.91 3.18
CA ASN A 6 -1.91 -8.91 3.78
C ASN A 6 -0.88 -9.53 2.81
N ILE A 7 -0.30 -8.71 1.95
CA ILE A 7 0.80 -9.06 1.04
C ILE A 7 1.81 -7.91 0.93
N HIS A 8 3.02 -8.19 0.46
CA HIS A 8 3.90 -7.11 0.01
C HIS A 8 3.32 -6.41 -1.22
N VAL A 9 3.11 -5.11 -1.12
CA VAL A 9 2.56 -4.30 -2.20
C VAL A 9 3.59 -4.12 -3.31
N TRP A 10 3.16 -4.29 -4.55
CA TRP A 10 4.01 -4.10 -5.73
C TRP A 10 4.30 -2.61 -5.97
N LEU A 11 5.54 -2.19 -5.68
CA LEU A 11 5.98 -0.79 -5.82
C LEU A 11 6.81 -0.50 -7.08
N ALA A 12 7.16 -1.53 -7.87
CA ALA A 12 8.07 -1.38 -9.01
C ALA A 12 7.53 -0.41 -10.10
N ASP A 13 6.21 -0.27 -10.21
CA ASP A 13 5.55 0.63 -11.17
C ASP A 13 5.27 2.04 -10.61
N THR A 14 5.52 2.26 -9.31
CA THR A 14 5.33 3.55 -8.60
C THR A 14 6.66 4.03 -8.02
N GLN A 15 7.67 4.14 -8.88
CA GLN A 15 9.08 4.39 -8.51
C GLN A 15 9.31 5.76 -7.87
N SER A 16 8.56 6.77 -8.30
CA SER A 16 8.71 8.13 -7.76
C SER A 16 7.85 8.36 -6.51
N LYS A 17 8.34 9.22 -5.62
CA LYS A 17 7.57 9.72 -4.47
C LYS A 17 6.23 10.33 -4.91
N ALA A 18 6.22 11.08 -6.02
CA ALA A 18 5.01 11.69 -6.54
C ALA A 18 3.92 10.66 -6.93
N GLN A 19 4.30 9.55 -7.57
CA GLN A 19 3.35 8.48 -7.93
C GLN A 19 2.76 7.80 -6.68
N ARG A 20 3.57 7.60 -5.64
CA ARG A 20 3.10 7.02 -4.37
C ARG A 20 2.24 8.00 -3.56
N GLN A 21 2.51 9.30 -3.62
CA GLN A 21 1.60 10.32 -3.06
C GLN A 21 0.27 10.34 -3.79
N TYR A 22 0.27 10.30 -5.13
CA TYR A 22 -0.96 10.20 -5.91
C TYR A 22 -1.77 8.95 -5.56
N TRP A 23 -1.10 7.83 -5.30
CA TRP A 23 -1.76 6.62 -4.81
C TRP A 23 -2.39 6.83 -3.42
N LEU A 24 -1.69 7.45 -2.47
CA LEU A 24 -2.24 7.80 -1.15
C LEU A 24 -3.48 8.72 -1.26
N GLU A 25 -3.46 9.69 -2.18
CA GLU A 25 -4.61 10.56 -2.45
C GLU A 25 -5.81 9.76 -2.97
N ALA A 26 -5.60 8.83 -3.91
CA ALA A 26 -6.66 7.95 -4.41
C ALA A 26 -7.26 7.08 -3.29
N LEU A 27 -6.43 6.54 -2.40
CA LEU A 27 -6.91 5.78 -1.24
C LEU A 27 -7.71 6.66 -0.27
N GLN A 28 -7.27 7.91 -0.05
CA GLN A 28 -8.01 8.87 0.76
C GLN A 28 -9.38 9.21 0.14
N GLN A 29 -9.47 9.33 -1.18
CA GLN A 29 -10.74 9.51 -1.88
C GLN A 29 -11.70 8.33 -1.64
N ILE A 30 -11.19 7.08 -1.69
CA ILE A 30 -12.00 5.89 -1.37
C ILE A 30 -12.56 6.00 0.06
N LYS A 31 -11.75 6.41 1.04
CA LYS A 31 -12.23 6.60 2.43
C LYS A 31 -13.36 7.62 2.52
N THR A 32 -13.25 8.74 1.82
CA THR A 32 -14.28 9.79 1.81
C THR A 32 -15.62 9.31 1.24
N LEU A 33 -15.60 8.37 0.29
CA LEU A 33 -16.81 7.79 -0.28
C LEU A 33 -17.54 6.83 0.67
N SER A 34 -16.92 6.44 1.79
CA SER A 34 -17.51 5.54 2.80
C SER A 34 -18.18 4.29 2.20
N PRO A 35 -17.47 3.48 1.39
CA PRO A 35 -18.06 2.34 0.71
C PRO A 35 -18.50 1.26 1.71
N LYS A 36 -19.63 0.61 1.42
CA LYS A 36 -20.12 -0.54 2.20
C LYS A 36 -19.27 -1.81 1.99
N THR A 37 -18.67 -1.96 0.82
CA THR A 37 -17.88 -3.13 0.43
C THR A 37 -16.69 -2.67 -0.39
N VAL A 38 -15.52 -3.25 -0.13
CA VAL A 38 -14.28 -2.99 -0.88
C VAL A 38 -13.71 -4.32 -1.30
N ILE A 39 -13.43 -4.50 -2.59
CA ILE A 39 -12.85 -5.74 -3.12
C ILE A 39 -11.40 -5.43 -3.54
N PRO A 40 -10.38 -5.86 -2.76
CA PRO A 40 -8.98 -5.65 -3.15
C PRO A 40 -8.65 -6.49 -4.38
N GLY A 41 -7.77 -5.98 -5.24
CA GLY A 41 -7.34 -6.73 -6.44
C GLY A 41 -6.25 -7.76 -6.16
N HIS A 42 -5.54 -7.63 -5.04
CA HIS A 42 -4.55 -8.61 -4.57
C HIS A 42 -4.71 -8.86 -3.08
N TYR A 43 -4.87 -10.12 -2.68
CA TYR A 43 -5.04 -10.51 -1.28
C TYR A 43 -4.73 -12.00 -1.10
N VAL A 44 -4.29 -12.38 0.09
CA VAL A 44 -4.23 -13.80 0.50
C VAL A 44 -5.66 -14.37 0.64
N PRO A 45 -5.91 -15.69 0.60
CA PRO A 45 -7.25 -16.29 0.41
C PRO A 45 -8.40 -15.88 1.34
N LYS A 46 -8.15 -15.07 2.37
CA LYS A 46 -9.15 -14.49 3.27
C LYS A 46 -9.00 -12.96 3.31
N SER A 47 -9.74 -12.27 2.45
CA SER A 47 -10.01 -10.83 2.59
C SER A 47 -11.30 -10.62 3.37
N ASN A 48 -11.35 -9.51 4.10
CA ASN A 48 -12.54 -9.11 4.84
C ASN A 48 -13.55 -8.33 3.98
N TYR A 49 -13.17 -7.95 2.76
CA TYR A 49 -13.96 -7.17 1.82
C TYR A 49 -14.47 -5.83 2.36
N ASP A 50 -13.68 -5.19 3.21
CA ASP A 50 -13.98 -3.91 3.84
C ASP A 50 -12.79 -2.93 3.77
N MET A 51 -12.94 -1.81 4.48
CA MET A 51 -11.97 -0.72 4.51
C MET A 51 -10.57 -1.12 5.01
N ARG A 52 -10.40 -2.29 5.63
CA ARG A 52 -9.07 -2.76 6.07
C ARG A 52 -8.08 -2.90 4.93
N SER A 53 -8.53 -3.26 3.73
CA SER A 53 -7.66 -3.31 2.54
C SER A 53 -7.14 -1.93 2.12
N VAL A 54 -7.98 -0.88 2.29
CA VAL A 54 -7.60 0.51 2.06
C VAL A 54 -6.57 0.94 3.11
N ASP A 55 -6.87 0.71 4.39
CA ASP A 55 -5.98 1.06 5.51
C ASP A 55 -4.64 0.32 5.42
N PHE A 56 -4.65 -0.97 5.09
CA PHE A 56 -3.47 -1.78 4.85
C PHE A 56 -2.58 -1.15 3.77
N THR A 57 -3.15 -0.88 2.59
CA THR A 57 -2.37 -0.32 1.47
C THR A 57 -1.83 1.08 1.81
N MET A 58 -2.63 1.92 2.47
CA MET A 58 -2.19 3.26 2.91
C MET A 58 -1.02 3.18 3.89
N ASN A 59 -1.10 2.29 4.88
CA ASN A 59 -0.06 2.17 5.89
C ASN A 59 1.22 1.57 5.31
N TYR A 60 1.11 0.60 4.39
CA TYR A 60 2.25 0.06 3.65
C TYR A 60 2.98 1.15 2.87
N LEU A 61 2.26 1.99 2.13
CA LEU A 61 2.87 3.08 1.36
C LEU A 61 3.59 4.10 2.25
N LYS A 62 3.00 4.45 3.40
CA LYS A 62 3.64 5.37 4.36
C LYS A 62 4.92 4.80 4.96
N GLU A 63 4.92 3.51 5.29
CA GLU A 63 6.13 2.85 5.77
C GLU A 63 7.17 2.77 4.67
N ALA A 64 6.77 2.37 3.45
CA ALA A 64 7.66 2.34 2.30
C ALA A 64 8.31 3.70 2.04
N GLU A 65 7.58 4.82 2.11
CA GLU A 65 8.19 6.16 1.98
C GLU A 65 9.26 6.43 3.05
N THR A 66 8.95 6.08 4.30
CA THR A 66 9.90 6.24 5.41
C THR A 66 11.17 5.42 5.14
N LYS A 67 11.00 4.15 4.77
CA LYS A 67 12.11 3.21 4.52
C LYS A 67 12.91 3.52 3.25
N LEU A 68 12.27 4.00 2.19
CA LEU A 68 12.96 4.46 0.99
C LEU A 68 13.85 5.67 1.27
N ALA A 69 13.47 6.55 2.20
CA ALA A 69 14.32 7.68 2.61
C ALA A 69 15.55 7.24 3.43
N GLU A 70 15.49 6.07 4.06
CA GLU A 70 16.54 5.50 4.92
C GLU A 70 17.50 4.56 4.15
N THR A 71 17.20 4.22 2.89
CA THR A 71 17.89 3.15 2.15
C THR A 71 18.41 3.61 0.80
N GLN A 72 19.50 2.99 0.32
CA GLN A 72 20.18 3.37 -0.92
C GLN A 72 19.95 2.37 -2.06
N ASN A 73 19.48 1.17 -1.76
CA ASN A 73 19.26 0.10 -2.72
C ASN A 73 18.16 -0.85 -2.26
N SER A 74 17.79 -1.77 -3.16
CA SER A 74 16.75 -2.77 -2.94
C SER A 74 17.06 -3.69 -1.77
N GLU A 75 18.30 -4.10 -1.59
CA GLU A 75 18.71 -5.03 -0.54
C GLU A 75 18.46 -4.43 0.85
N GLN A 76 18.84 -3.17 1.04
CA GLN A 76 18.60 -2.44 2.30
C GLN A 76 17.10 -2.20 2.52
N PHE A 77 16.36 -1.83 1.47
CA PHE A 77 14.92 -1.60 1.55
C PHE A 77 14.16 -2.86 1.97
N ILE A 78 14.45 -4.00 1.33
CA ILE A 78 13.83 -5.29 1.66
C ILE A 78 14.17 -5.69 3.10
N ALA A 79 15.40 -5.46 3.56
CA ALA A 79 15.81 -5.82 4.92
C ALA A 79 15.09 -5.01 6.02
N CYS A 80 14.68 -3.77 5.74
CA CYS A 80 14.08 -2.88 6.73
C CYS A 80 12.55 -2.72 6.62
N LEU A 81 11.94 -3.22 5.55
CA LEU A 81 10.49 -3.21 5.36
C LEU A 81 9.85 -4.42 6.06
N LEU A 82 9.44 -4.25 7.31
CA LEU A 82 8.84 -5.30 8.13
C LEU A 82 7.31 -5.23 8.04
N TYR A 83 6.77 -5.61 6.88
CA TYR A 83 5.34 -5.84 6.69
C TYR A 83 5.12 -7.34 6.48
N THR A 84 4.52 -8.02 7.45
CA THR A 84 4.01 -9.40 7.34
C THR A 84 2.51 -9.42 7.58
#